data_AF-A0A7W4NVK1-F1
#
_entry.id   AF-A0A7W4NVK1-F1
#
_cell.length_a   1.000
_cell.length_b   1.000
_cell.length_c   1.000
_cell.angle_alpha   90.00
_cell.angle_beta   90.00
_cell.angle_gamma   90.00
#
_symmetry.space_group_name_H-M   'P 1'
#
loop_
_entity.id
_entity.type
_entity.pdbx_description
1 polymer ?
#
loop_
_entity_poly.entity_id
_entity_poly.type
_entity_poly.pdbx_seq_one_letter_code
_entity_poly.pdbx_strand_id
1 'polypeptide(L)'
;MTIKRGAMVLMTALLAGCSADTVTQHLTGRECNAGYIQEGEDWCAPPARPPVPQPYCTQSWNGVDCWGRPDQMPNVARQVAQGPTGLTQDQNADRLNMDVKQAPPTNDYLP
;
A
#
# COMPACT_ATOMS: atom_id res chain seq x y z
N MET A 1 38.41 14.42 28.40
CA MET A 1 38.21 14.07 26.97
C MET A 1 36.86 13.38 26.71
N THR A 2 36.27 12.70 27.70
CA THR A 2 34.97 12.02 27.67
C THR A 2 33.75 12.95 27.57
N ILE A 3 33.74 14.09 28.25
CA ILE A 3 32.63 15.06 28.21
C ILE A 3 32.39 15.62 26.80
N LYS A 4 33.46 15.95 26.06
CA LYS A 4 33.36 16.47 24.69
C LYS A 4 32.78 15.44 23.72
N ARG A 5 33.11 14.16 23.91
CA ARG A 5 32.56 13.05 23.10
C ARG A 5 31.08 12.81 23.41
N GLY A 6 30.69 12.84 24.70
CA GLY A 6 29.29 12.74 25.10
C GLY A 6 28.43 13.88 24.55
N ALA A 7 28.92 15.12 24.62
CA ALA A 7 28.23 16.28 24.06
C ALA A 7 28.05 16.18 22.54
N MET A 8 29.07 15.70 21.82
CA MET A 8 29.01 15.52 20.36
C MET A 8 27.96 14.48 19.95
N VAL A 9 27.90 13.33 20.65
CA VAL A 9 26.90 12.29 20.40
C VAL A 9 25.48 12.79 20.67
N LEU A 10 25.28 13.50 21.78
CA LEU A 10 23.98 14.06 22.14
C LEU A 10 23.50 15.07 21.08
N MET A 11 24.40 15.93 20.61
CA MET A 11 24.09 16.95 19.62
C MET A 11 23.77 16.34 18.24
N THR A 12 24.50 15.28 17.83
CA THR A 12 24.17 14.54 16.60
C THR A 12 22.83 13.82 16.69
N ALA A 13 22.47 13.27 17.85
CA ALA A 13 21.18 12.61 18.04
C ALA A 13 20.00 13.60 17.97
N LEU A 14 20.16 14.80 18.57
CA LEU A 14 19.16 15.86 18.51
C LEU A 14 18.95 16.40 17.09
N LEU A 15 20.03 16.57 16.33
CA LEU A 15 19.93 17.02 14.93
C LEU A 15 19.33 15.95 14.02
N ALA A 16 19.60 14.66 14.27
CA ALA A 16 19.01 13.56 13.51
C ALA A 16 17.51 13.38 13.78
N GLY A 17 17.05 13.61 15.02
CA GLY A 17 15.63 13.53 15.39
C GLY A 17 14.77 14.71 14.90
N CYS A 18 15.38 15.81 14.44
CA CYS A 18 14.69 17.00 13.94
C CYS A 18 14.73 17.14 12.42
N SER A 19 14.87 16.03 11.68
CA SER A 19 14.73 16.08 10.23
C SER A 19 13.31 16.52 9.83
N ALA A 20 13.18 17.18 8.67
CA ALA A 20 11.88 17.59 8.15
C ALA A 20 10.95 16.37 8.01
N ASP A 21 11.49 15.23 7.57
CA ASP A 21 10.81 13.95 7.46
C ASP A 21 10.21 13.50 8.81
N THR A 22 11.02 13.44 9.87
CA THR A 22 10.59 13.03 11.22
C THR A 22 9.56 13.97 11.82
N VAL A 23 9.78 15.29 11.70
CA VAL A 23 8.84 16.30 12.21
C VAL A 23 7.49 16.18 11.50
N THR A 24 7.52 16.03 10.17
CA THR A 24 6.29 15.97 9.36
C THR A 24 5.55 14.66 9.58
N GLN A 25 6.26 13.55 9.76
CA GLN A 25 5.65 12.28 10.13
C GLN A 25 4.94 12.36 11.49
N HIS A 26 5.54 12.99 12.50
CA HIS A 26 4.89 13.18 13.80
C HIS A 26 3.68 14.13 13.75
N LEU A 27 3.72 15.16 12.89
CA LEU A 27 2.62 16.12 12.76
C LEU A 27 1.45 15.57 11.93
N THR A 28 1.74 14.85 10.86
CA THR A 28 0.73 14.40 9.89
C THR A 28 0.31 12.95 10.07
N GLY A 29 1.11 12.14 10.78
CA GLY A 29 0.94 10.69 10.87
C GLY A 29 1.26 9.94 9.56
N ARG A 30 1.72 10.65 8.52
CA ARG A 30 2.10 10.05 7.23
C ARG A 30 3.60 9.79 7.20
N GLU A 31 4.01 8.70 6.59
CA GLU A 31 5.42 8.49 6.28
C GLU A 31 5.84 9.51 5.21
N CYS A 32 6.77 10.41 5.53
CA CYS A 32 7.34 11.33 4.57
C CYS A 32 8.86 11.14 4.57
N ASN A 33 9.45 11.01 3.39
CA ASN A 33 10.85 10.68 3.22
C ASN A 33 11.40 11.31 1.94
N ALA A 34 12.53 11.99 2.04
CA ALA A 34 13.20 12.58 0.86
C ALA A 34 13.63 11.53 -0.20
N GLY A 35 13.74 10.25 0.16
CA GLY A 35 14.00 9.13 -0.74
C GLY A 35 12.93 8.97 -1.82
N TYR A 36 11.65 9.18 -1.50
CA TYR A 36 10.56 9.07 -2.47
C TYR A 36 10.69 10.05 -3.63
N ILE A 37 11.21 11.24 -3.37
CA ILE A 37 11.45 12.25 -4.40
C ILE A 37 12.47 11.74 -5.44
N GLN A 38 13.46 10.94 -5.03
CA GLN A 38 14.44 10.36 -5.95
C GLN A 38 13.85 9.25 -6.81
N GLU A 39 12.80 8.58 -6.32
CA GLU A 39 12.04 7.56 -7.03
C GLU A 39 10.98 8.16 -7.98
N GLY A 40 10.83 9.49 -7.98
CA GLY A 40 9.83 10.21 -8.77
C GLY A 40 8.43 10.24 -8.12
N GLU A 41 8.34 9.85 -6.86
CA GLU A 41 7.13 9.85 -6.05
C GLU A 41 6.99 11.17 -5.24
N ASP A 42 5.80 11.41 -4.72
CA ASP A 42 5.57 12.52 -3.80
C ASP A 42 6.36 12.34 -2.50
N TRP A 43 6.74 13.45 -1.86
CA TRP A 43 7.55 13.43 -0.62
C TRP A 43 6.91 12.64 0.54
N CYS A 44 5.58 12.55 0.57
CA CYS A 44 4.87 11.75 1.56
C CYS A 44 4.24 10.52 0.90
N ALA A 45 4.43 9.36 1.52
CA ALA A 45 3.93 8.07 1.07
C ALA A 45 2.44 8.18 0.70
N PRO A 46 2.06 7.70 -0.49
CA PRO A 46 0.67 7.73 -0.92
C PRO A 46 -0.19 6.87 0.02
N PRO A 47 -1.47 7.24 0.24
CA PRO A 47 -2.37 6.42 1.03
C PRO A 47 -2.40 4.98 0.49
N ALA A 48 -2.38 3.99 1.40
CA ALA A 48 -2.51 2.59 1.02
C ALA A 48 -3.82 2.39 0.26
N ARG A 49 -3.72 2.01 -1.02
CA ARG A 49 -4.89 1.75 -1.86
C ARG A 49 -5.37 0.31 -1.67
N PRO A 50 -6.68 0.06 -1.86
CA PRO A 50 -7.15 -1.30 -2.04
C PRO A 50 -6.37 -1.98 -3.17
N PRO A 51 -6.19 -3.32 -3.11
CA PRO A 51 -5.64 -4.08 -4.23
C PRO A 51 -6.37 -3.75 -5.53
N VAL A 52 -5.77 -3.96 -6.70
CA VAL A 52 -6.51 -3.82 -7.96
C VAL A 52 -7.53 -4.98 -8.03
N PRO A 53 -8.79 -4.77 -8.48
CA PRO A 53 -9.71 -5.88 -8.67
C PRO A 53 -9.10 -6.92 -9.60
N GLN A 54 -9.22 -8.20 -9.25
CA GLN A 54 -8.77 -9.26 -10.14
C GLN A 54 -9.59 -9.25 -11.43
N PRO A 55 -8.96 -9.52 -12.59
CA PRO A 55 -9.67 -9.50 -13.86
C PRO A 55 -10.69 -10.63 -13.93
N TYR A 56 -11.82 -10.34 -14.57
CA TYR A 56 -12.84 -11.36 -14.83
C TYR A 56 -12.38 -12.22 -15.99
N CYS A 57 -12.02 -13.48 -15.74
CA CYS A 57 -11.51 -14.36 -16.79
C CYS A 57 -12.58 -15.33 -17.27
N THR A 58 -12.71 -15.49 -18.59
CA THR A 58 -13.71 -16.36 -19.26
C THR A 58 -13.04 -17.38 -20.17
N GLN A 59 -13.71 -18.52 -20.41
CA GLN A 59 -13.27 -19.47 -21.44
C GLN A 59 -13.65 -18.94 -22.83
N SER A 60 -12.67 -18.81 -23.71
CA SER A 60 -12.86 -18.57 -25.13
C SER A 60 -12.37 -19.74 -25.99
N TRP A 61 -12.54 -19.61 -27.31
CA TRP A 61 -12.12 -20.63 -28.26
C TRP A 61 -10.60 -20.84 -28.31
N ASN A 62 -9.81 -19.78 -28.07
CA ASN A 62 -8.35 -19.84 -28.14
C ASN A 62 -7.68 -19.98 -26.77
N GLY A 63 -8.45 -20.03 -25.68
CA GLY A 63 -7.91 -20.13 -24.32
C GLY A 63 -8.74 -19.38 -23.29
N VAL A 64 -8.05 -18.76 -22.33
CA VAL A 64 -8.67 -17.94 -21.28
C VAL A 64 -8.43 -16.48 -21.60
N ASP A 65 -9.52 -15.71 -21.70
CA ASP A 65 -9.47 -14.25 -21.89
C ASP A 65 -9.83 -13.55 -20.58
N CYS A 66 -8.98 -12.62 -20.15
CA CYS A 66 -9.15 -11.88 -18.89
C CYS A 66 -9.50 -10.42 -19.14
N TRP A 67 -10.60 -9.98 -18.56
CA TRP A 67 -11.22 -8.68 -18.79
C TRP A 67 -11.03 -7.77 -17.58
N GLY A 68 -10.40 -6.61 -17.79
CA GLY A 68 -10.33 -5.57 -16.77
C GLY A 68 -11.64 -4.79 -16.59
N ARG A 69 -12.54 -4.88 -17.59
CA ARG A 69 -13.86 -4.21 -17.62
C ARG A 69 -14.94 -5.19 -18.07
N PRO A 70 -15.37 -6.13 -17.21
CA PRO A 70 -16.37 -7.13 -17.56
C PRO A 70 -17.74 -6.53 -17.94
N ASP A 71 -18.02 -5.30 -17.49
CA ASP A 71 -19.21 -4.53 -17.87
C ASP A 71 -19.30 -4.21 -19.37
N GLN A 72 -18.16 -4.20 -20.07
CA GLN A 72 -18.08 -3.93 -21.51
C GLN A 72 -18.03 -5.22 -22.33
N MET A 73 -18.07 -6.39 -21.69
CA MET A 73 -17.95 -7.66 -22.37
C MET A 73 -19.27 -8.05 -23.06
N PRO A 74 -19.23 -8.41 -24.36
CA PRO A 74 -20.42 -8.89 -25.05
C PRO A 74 -20.82 -10.26 -24.51
N ASN A 75 -22.06 -10.37 -24.00
CA ASN A 75 -22.64 -11.57 -23.38
C ASN A 75 -21.79 -12.10 -22.23
N VAL A 76 -22.07 -11.68 -21.00
CA VAL A 76 -21.31 -12.02 -19.77
C VAL A 76 -21.14 -13.54 -19.61
N ALA A 77 -20.10 -14.10 -20.24
CA ALA A 77 -19.76 -15.51 -20.22
C ALA A 77 -19.27 -15.88 -18.83
N ARG A 78 -19.44 -17.14 -18.44
CA ARG A 78 -19.11 -17.59 -17.08
C ARG A 78 -17.62 -17.40 -16.77
N GLN A 79 -17.33 -16.93 -15.55
CA GLN A 79 -16.00 -16.86 -15.00
C GLN A 79 -15.35 -18.24 -14.85
N VAL A 80 -14.08 -18.36 -15.24
CA VAL A 80 -13.28 -19.59 -15.11
C VAL A 80 -12.25 -19.55 -13.99
N ALA A 81 -12.04 -18.39 -13.36
CA ALA A 81 -11.13 -18.28 -12.22
C ALA A 81 -11.59 -19.20 -11.08
N GLN A 82 -10.64 -19.93 -10.50
CA GLN A 82 -10.87 -20.89 -9.42
C GLN A 82 -10.23 -20.32 -8.15
N GLY A 83 -11.07 -19.82 -7.23
CA GLY A 83 -10.64 -19.27 -5.96
C GLY A 83 -11.21 -17.88 -5.67
N PRO A 84 -10.91 -17.32 -4.48
CA PRO A 84 -11.30 -15.96 -4.11
C PRO A 84 -10.63 -14.94 -5.04
N THR A 85 -11.39 -13.93 -5.45
CA THR A 85 -10.97 -12.86 -6.37
C THR A 85 -10.42 -11.64 -5.66
N GLY A 86 -10.32 -11.66 -4.34
CA GLY A 86 -9.72 -10.62 -3.55
C GLY A 86 -9.20 -11.16 -2.23
N LEU A 87 -8.86 -10.22 -1.35
CA LEU A 87 -8.39 -10.49 -0.01
C LEU A 87 -9.52 -10.23 0.96
N THR A 88 -9.66 -11.06 1.99
CA THR A 88 -10.47 -10.69 3.16
C THR A 88 -9.86 -9.47 3.87
N GLN A 89 -10.65 -8.81 4.71
CA GLN A 89 -10.15 -7.66 5.49
C GLN A 89 -8.90 -8.02 6.32
N ASP A 90 -8.89 -9.20 6.93
CA ASP A 90 -7.75 -9.69 7.71
C ASP A 90 -6.52 -9.94 6.82
N GLN A 91 -6.70 -10.60 5.67
CA GLN A 91 -5.60 -10.83 4.71
C GLN A 91 -5.02 -9.52 4.17
N ASN A 92 -5.86 -8.49 4.00
CA ASN A 92 -5.39 -7.17 3.58
C ASN A 92 -4.63 -6.44 4.69
N ALA A 93 -5.06 -6.60 5.95
CA ALA A 93 -4.37 -6.05 7.11
C ALA A 93 -2.98 -6.69 7.29
N ASP A 94 -2.89 -8.03 7.16
CA ASP A 94 -1.63 -8.76 7.18
C ASP A 94 -0.68 -8.33 6.06
N ARG A 95 -1.19 -8.19 4.82
CA ARG A 95 -0.42 -7.69 3.66
C ARG A 95 0.19 -6.31 3.93
N LEU A 96 -0.53 -5.47 4.66
CA LEU A 96 -0.12 -4.09 4.95
C LEU A 96 0.62 -3.96 6.29
N ASN A 97 0.74 -5.05 7.07
CA ASN A 97 1.26 -5.03 8.43
C ASN A 97 0.54 -3.98 9.31
N MET A 98 -0.79 -3.94 9.23
CA MET A 98 -1.67 -3.00 9.95
C MET A 98 -2.69 -3.74 10.81
N ASP A 99 -3.28 -3.05 11.79
CA ASP A 99 -4.48 -3.54 12.46
C ASP A 99 -5.67 -3.60 11.49
N VAL A 100 -6.52 -4.60 11.62
CA VAL A 100 -7.71 -4.84 10.76
C VAL A 100 -8.61 -3.62 10.67
N LYS A 101 -8.74 -2.83 11.75
CA LYS A 101 -9.56 -1.60 11.80
C LYS A 101 -8.91 -0.41 11.10
N GLN A 102 -7.60 -0.45 10.90
CA GLN A 102 -6.82 0.61 10.27
C GLN A 102 -6.55 0.32 8.80
N ALA A 103 -6.59 -0.95 8.40
CA ALA A 103 -6.40 -1.35 7.02
C ALA A 103 -7.54 -0.78 6.13
N PRO A 104 -7.22 -0.25 4.94
CA PRO A 104 -8.23 0.19 3.99
C PRO A 104 -9.17 -0.98 3.63
N PRO A 105 -10.43 -0.69 3.26
CA PRO A 105 -11.37 -1.72 2.86
C PRO A 105 -10.85 -2.48 1.64
N THR A 106 -11.13 -3.78 1.59
CA THR A 106 -10.80 -4.61 0.43
C THR A 106 -11.83 -4.45 -0.69
N ASN A 107 -11.47 -4.91 -1.89
CA ASN A 107 -12.41 -4.99 -3.00
C ASN A 107 -13.30 -6.24 -2.97
N ASP A 108 -13.03 -7.19 -2.07
CA ASP A 108 -13.90 -8.34 -1.94
C ASP A 108 -15.19 -7.91 -1.22
N TYR A 109 -16.29 -8.21 -1.90
CA TYR A 109 -17.66 -7.99 -1.46
C TYR A 109 -17.84 -8.45 -0.02
N LEU A 110 -18.27 -7.53 0.87
CA LEU A 110 -18.90 -7.94 2.12
C LEU A 110 -20.21 -8.64 1.76
N PRO A 111 -20.45 -9.87 2.25
CA PRO A 111 -21.76 -10.53 2.06
C PRO A 111 -22.90 -9.71 2.68
#